data_AF-A0A366ERK5-F1
#
_entry.id   AF-A0A366ERK5-F1
#
_cell.length_a   1.000
_cell.length_b   1.000
_cell.length_c   1.000
_cell.angle_alpha   90.00
_cell.angle_beta   90.00
_cell.angle_gamma   90.00
#
_symmetry.space_group_name_H-M   'P 1'
#
loop_
_entity.id
_entity.type
_entity.pdbx_description
1 polymer ?
#
loop_
_entity_poly.entity_id
_entity_poly.type
_entity_poly.pdbx_seq_one_letter_code
_entity_poly.pdbx_strand_id
1 'polypeptide(L)'
;LFQDLARYGLRPPKYADQATVEADHVSHQNWLTFHQHAHVAAFHTWAPDREHLDWLSEKYPTTFDKFYRPNWEMWAEMTKQGKRFYNMALPMLCQTCQIPMVYTEPGDPTTICFRESNFKGERYHFCSDGCKDIFDGEPEKYVQAWLPAHEIYKGACGGPTVPDVLAWYRLNAGVDNMDYVGSPDEALWNSWQAGAVKAAE
;
A
#
# COMPACT_ATOMS: atom_id res chain seq x y z
N LEU A 1 -14.92 -1.10 -25.28
CA LEU A 1 -14.06 -2.28 -25.08
C LEU A 1 -14.84 -3.59 -24.85
N PHE A 2 -15.36 -3.90 -23.65
CA PHE A 2 -16.01 -5.23 -23.45
C PHE A 2 -17.29 -5.43 -24.27
N GLN A 3 -18.00 -4.35 -24.59
CA GLN A 3 -19.08 -4.38 -25.58
C GLN A 3 -18.58 -4.82 -26.96
N ASP A 4 -17.42 -4.32 -27.40
CA ASP A 4 -16.80 -4.70 -28.68
C ASP A 4 -16.29 -6.15 -28.66
N LEU A 5 -15.75 -6.59 -27.52
CA LEU A 5 -15.23 -7.94 -27.32
C LEU A 5 -16.34 -9.01 -27.24
N ALA A 6 -17.58 -8.61 -26.94
CA ALA A 6 -18.72 -9.52 -26.88
C ALA A 6 -18.95 -10.27 -28.21
N ARG A 7 -18.56 -9.68 -29.35
CA ARG A 7 -18.62 -10.34 -30.66
C ARG A 7 -17.73 -11.60 -30.76
N TYR A 8 -16.76 -11.75 -29.85
CA TYR A 8 -15.91 -12.93 -29.72
C TYR A 8 -16.37 -13.88 -28.60
N GLY A 9 -17.54 -13.66 -28.00
CA GLY A 9 -18.04 -14.44 -26.87
C GLY A 9 -17.37 -14.10 -25.53
N LEU A 10 -16.61 -13.00 -25.45
CA LEU A 10 -16.01 -12.55 -24.21
C LEU A 10 -16.99 -11.72 -23.39
N ARG A 11 -16.93 -11.87 -22.07
CA ARG A 11 -17.71 -11.11 -21.09
C ARG A 11 -16.79 -10.25 -20.22
N PRO A 12 -17.33 -9.25 -19.48
CA PRO A 12 -16.57 -8.55 -18.46
C PRO A 12 -15.88 -9.51 -17.46
N PRO A 13 -14.72 -9.13 -16.89
CA PRO A 13 -13.97 -9.95 -15.95
C PRO A 13 -14.81 -10.35 -14.73
N LYS A 14 -14.55 -11.53 -14.16
CA LYS A 14 -15.36 -12.14 -13.10
C LYS A 14 -15.63 -11.22 -11.89
N TYR A 15 -14.65 -10.39 -11.50
CA TYR A 15 -14.72 -9.55 -10.30
C TYR A 15 -14.74 -8.04 -10.62
N ALA A 16 -15.16 -7.65 -11.83
CA ALA A 16 -15.17 -6.24 -12.25
C ALA A 16 -16.09 -5.35 -11.39
N ASP A 17 -17.24 -5.87 -10.95
CA ASP A 17 -18.17 -5.12 -10.11
C ASP A 17 -17.58 -4.87 -8.71
N GLN A 18 -16.86 -5.85 -8.16
CA GLN A 18 -16.13 -5.69 -6.90
C GLN A 18 -15.05 -4.61 -7.02
N ALA A 19 -14.23 -4.65 -8.07
CA ALA A 19 -13.20 -3.62 -8.29
C ALA A 19 -13.81 -2.21 -8.45
N THR A 20 -15.04 -2.11 -8.96
CA THR A 20 -15.76 -0.83 -9.08
C THR A 20 -16.14 -0.29 -7.70
N VAL A 21 -16.64 -1.14 -6.79
CA VAL A 21 -16.97 -0.74 -5.41
C VAL A 21 -15.71 -0.38 -4.62
N GLU A 22 -14.60 -1.09 -4.85
CA GLU A 22 -13.33 -0.86 -4.16
C GLU A 22 -12.63 0.45 -4.57
N ALA A 23 -13.03 1.07 -5.68
CA ALA A 23 -12.45 2.33 -6.16
C ALA A 23 -12.57 3.47 -5.12
N ASP A 24 -13.58 3.43 -4.26
CA ASP A 24 -13.81 4.39 -3.17
C ASP A 24 -12.91 4.16 -1.94
N HIS A 25 -12.04 3.15 -1.99
CA HIS A 25 -11.28 2.64 -0.84
C HIS A 25 -9.78 2.44 -1.15
N VAL A 26 -9.46 1.96 -2.35
CA VAL A 26 -8.13 1.40 -2.68
C VAL A 26 -6.99 2.40 -2.51
N SER A 27 -7.18 3.67 -2.91
CA SER A 27 -6.16 4.71 -2.80
C SER A 27 -5.84 5.01 -1.34
N HIS A 28 -6.86 5.10 -0.49
CA HIS A 28 -6.72 5.36 0.93
C HIS A 28 -6.06 4.18 1.65
N GLN A 29 -6.50 2.95 1.39
CA GLN A 29 -5.91 1.74 1.99
C GLN A 29 -4.44 1.59 1.62
N ASN A 30 -4.10 1.81 0.35
CA ASN A 30 -2.72 1.75 -0.12
C ASN A 30 -1.87 2.87 0.50
N TRP A 31 -2.36 4.12 0.50
CA TRP A 31 -1.57 5.25 1.02
C TRP A 31 -1.35 5.13 2.54
N LEU A 32 -2.36 4.72 3.32
CA LEU A 32 -2.19 4.43 4.75
C LEU A 32 -1.15 3.32 4.98
N THR A 33 -1.16 2.28 4.14
CA THR A 33 -0.20 1.16 4.22
C THR A 33 1.23 1.60 3.92
N PHE A 34 1.44 2.38 2.86
CA PHE A 34 2.76 2.93 2.56
C PHE A 34 3.20 3.91 3.64
N HIS A 35 2.30 4.77 4.12
CA HIS A 35 2.62 5.79 5.11
C HIS A 35 3.14 5.22 6.42
N GLN A 36 2.56 4.12 6.91
CA GLN A 36 3.08 3.44 8.10
C GLN A 36 4.34 2.60 7.84
N HIS A 37 4.63 2.22 6.60
CA HIS A 37 5.82 1.43 6.22
C HIS A 37 6.86 2.23 5.43
N ALA A 38 6.78 3.57 5.39
CA ALA A 38 7.66 4.39 4.56
C ALA A 38 9.14 4.27 4.95
N HIS A 39 9.43 3.83 6.18
CA HIS A 39 10.78 3.50 6.64
C HIS A 39 11.43 2.32 5.88
N VAL A 40 10.67 1.53 5.11
CA VAL A 40 11.19 0.44 4.25
C VAL A 40 10.81 0.60 2.77
N ALA A 41 10.26 1.75 2.37
CA ALA A 41 9.94 2.07 0.98
C ALA A 41 11.06 2.90 0.33
N ALA A 42 11.22 2.77 -0.98
CA ALA A 42 12.19 3.55 -1.78
C ALA A 42 11.63 4.91 -2.25
N PHE A 43 10.65 5.45 -1.50
CA PHE A 43 10.02 6.73 -1.78
C PHE A 43 9.42 7.30 -0.50
N HIS A 44 9.25 8.62 -0.49
CA HIS A 44 8.64 9.32 0.63
C HIS A 44 7.12 9.22 0.63
N THR A 45 6.54 9.21 1.82
CA THR A 45 5.10 9.44 2.03
C THR A 45 4.89 10.70 2.86
N TRP A 46 3.65 11.18 2.89
CA TRP A 46 3.29 12.37 3.65
C TRP A 46 1.83 12.31 4.06
N ALA A 47 1.51 13.01 5.16
CA ALA A 47 0.13 13.25 5.53
C ALA A 47 -0.45 14.32 4.59
N PRO A 48 -1.64 14.12 4.02
CA PRO A 48 -2.30 15.17 3.25
C PRO A 48 -2.56 16.39 4.13
N ASP A 49 -2.36 17.59 3.57
CA ASP A 49 -2.71 18.84 4.26
C ASP A 49 -4.24 19.02 4.34
N ARG A 50 -4.68 20.10 4.99
CA ARG A 50 -6.10 20.36 5.20
C ARG A 50 -6.88 20.50 3.90
N GLU A 51 -6.32 21.17 2.90
CA GLU A 51 -6.97 21.39 1.60
C GLU A 51 -7.17 20.04 0.89
N HIS A 52 -6.14 19.20 0.88
CA HIS A 52 -6.20 17.87 0.28
C HIS A 52 -7.15 16.94 1.05
N LEU A 53 -7.18 17.01 2.39
CA LEU A 53 -8.17 16.25 3.16
C LEU A 53 -9.60 16.67 2.82
N ASP A 54 -9.86 17.97 2.69
CA ASP A 54 -11.19 18.49 2.36
C ASP A 54 -11.58 18.15 0.91
N TRP A 55 -10.62 18.15 -0.02
CA TRP A 55 -10.81 17.61 -1.38
C TRP A 55 -11.15 16.12 -1.37
N LEU A 56 -10.47 15.31 -0.54
CA LEU A 56 -10.77 13.88 -0.41
C LEU A 56 -12.20 13.65 0.13
N SER A 57 -12.68 14.47 1.06
CA SER A 57 -14.09 14.43 1.49
C SER A 57 -15.05 14.73 0.35
N GLU A 58 -14.73 15.71 -0.50
CA GLU A 58 -15.56 16.01 -1.68
C GLU A 58 -15.57 14.85 -2.68
N LYS A 59 -14.42 14.22 -2.94
CA LYS A 59 -14.30 13.14 -3.94
C LYS A 59 -14.81 11.79 -3.47
N TYR A 60 -14.80 11.56 -2.15
CA TYR A 60 -15.19 10.30 -1.53
C TYR A 60 -16.22 10.54 -0.42
N PRO A 61 -17.40 11.12 -0.74
CA PRO A 61 -18.34 11.66 0.25
C PRO A 61 -19.00 10.60 1.14
N THR A 62 -18.97 9.33 0.73
CA THR A 62 -19.58 8.20 1.45
C THR A 62 -18.57 7.39 2.27
N THR A 63 -17.26 7.56 2.02
CA THR A 63 -16.21 6.69 2.58
C THR A 63 -15.14 7.45 3.35
N PHE A 64 -14.65 8.58 2.84
CA PHE A 64 -13.41 9.19 3.36
C PHE A 64 -13.53 9.68 4.80
N ASP A 65 -14.54 10.50 5.11
CA ASP A 65 -14.72 11.02 6.47
C ASP A 65 -15.06 9.94 7.48
N LYS A 66 -15.75 8.88 7.02
CA LYS A 66 -16.19 7.78 7.87
C LYS A 66 -15.06 6.83 8.25
N PHE A 67 -14.15 6.54 7.32
CA PHE A 67 -13.17 5.45 7.48
C PHE A 67 -11.70 5.89 7.44
N TYR A 68 -11.37 7.00 6.78
CA TYR A 68 -9.98 7.33 6.45
C TYR A 68 -9.47 8.62 7.07
N ARG A 69 -10.27 9.70 7.06
CA ARG A 69 -9.93 10.96 7.73
C ARG A 69 -9.52 10.77 9.20
N PRO A 70 -10.21 9.94 10.02
CA PRO A 70 -9.81 9.76 11.42
C PRO A 70 -8.38 9.22 11.60
N ASN A 71 -7.88 8.39 10.67
CA ASN A 71 -6.49 7.89 10.71
C ASN A 71 -5.50 9.04 10.52
N TRP A 72 -5.75 9.93 9.57
CA TRP A 72 -4.91 11.09 9.30
C TRP A 72 -4.90 12.06 10.47
N GLU A 73 -6.06 12.34 11.06
CA GLU A 73 -6.18 13.23 12.22
C GLU A 73 -5.45 12.67 13.45
N MET A 74 -5.59 11.37 13.70
CA MET A 74 -4.84 10.67 14.76
C MET A 74 -3.32 10.76 14.52
N TRP A 75 -2.85 10.44 13.30
CA TRP A 75 -1.42 10.48 13.00
C TRP A 75 -0.85 11.89 12.97
N ALA A 76 -1.62 12.90 12.58
CA ALA A 76 -1.21 14.30 12.69
C ALA A 76 -0.99 14.69 14.15
N GLU A 77 -1.88 14.29 15.05
CA GLU A 77 -1.71 14.55 16.48
C GLU A 77 -0.51 13.81 17.08
N MET A 78 -0.32 12.53 16.72
CA MET A 78 0.88 11.78 17.12
C MET A 78 2.17 12.46 16.61
N THR A 79 2.16 12.98 15.38
CA THR A 79 3.32 13.66 14.78
C THR A 79 3.65 14.96 15.52
N LYS A 80 2.66 15.76 15.92
CA LYS A 80 2.87 16.96 16.77
C LYS A 80 3.54 16.62 18.10
N GLN A 81 3.31 15.42 18.62
CA GLN A 81 3.94 14.91 19.85
C GLN A 81 5.33 14.28 19.59
N GLY A 82 5.87 14.37 18.38
CA GLY A 82 7.13 13.73 17.99
C GLY A 82 7.03 12.21 17.82
N LYS A 83 5.82 11.66 17.71
CA LYS A 83 5.53 10.22 17.62
C LYS A 83 5.03 9.84 16.23
N ARG A 84 5.73 10.26 15.18
CA ARG A 84 5.40 9.88 13.80
C ARG A 84 5.30 8.34 13.72
N PHE A 85 4.13 7.84 13.33
CA PHE A 85 3.85 6.40 13.37
C PHE A 85 4.55 5.65 12.23
N TYR A 86 5.35 4.66 12.59
CA TYR A 86 5.88 3.63 11.70
C TYR A 86 5.53 2.25 12.29
N ASN A 87 5.00 1.37 11.44
CA ASN A 87 4.69 0.00 11.83
C ASN A 87 5.91 -0.88 11.61
N MET A 88 6.51 -1.35 12.71
CA MET A 88 7.72 -2.18 12.66
C MET A 88 7.45 -3.66 12.39
N ALA A 89 6.19 -4.09 12.32
CA ALA A 89 5.83 -5.45 11.97
C ALA A 89 5.76 -5.65 10.46
N LEU A 90 6.31 -6.76 9.95
CA LEU A 90 6.14 -7.13 8.55
C LEU A 90 4.68 -7.53 8.28
N PRO A 91 4.08 -7.06 7.17
CA PRO A 91 2.71 -7.42 6.83
C PRO A 91 2.63 -8.85 6.29
N MET A 92 1.47 -9.48 6.50
CA MET A 92 1.11 -10.70 5.77
C MET A 92 0.88 -10.36 4.29
N LEU A 93 1.49 -11.11 3.38
CA LEU A 93 1.40 -10.89 1.93
C LEU A 93 0.46 -11.89 1.27
N CYS A 94 -0.26 -11.45 0.24
CA CYS A 94 -1.04 -12.36 -0.61
C CYS A 94 -0.12 -13.24 -1.45
N GLN A 95 -0.39 -14.56 -1.50
CA GLN A 95 0.40 -15.51 -2.29
C GLN A 95 0.41 -15.22 -3.80
N THR A 96 -0.63 -14.56 -4.32
CA THR A 96 -0.81 -14.30 -5.76
C THR A 96 -0.24 -12.94 -6.17
N CYS A 97 -0.76 -11.84 -5.62
CA CYS A 97 -0.36 -10.48 -6.01
C CYS A 97 0.80 -9.91 -5.18
N GLN A 98 1.16 -10.56 -4.06
CA GLN A 98 2.23 -10.16 -3.13
C GLN A 98 2.02 -8.84 -2.39
N ILE A 99 0.89 -8.17 -2.60
CA ILE A 99 0.52 -6.97 -1.85
C ILE A 99 0.16 -7.38 -0.40
N PRO A 100 0.49 -6.56 0.61
CA PRO A 100 -0.03 -6.70 1.96
C PRO A 100 -1.55 -6.93 1.98
N MET A 101 -2.02 -7.84 2.84
CA MET A 101 -3.43 -8.21 2.93
C MET A 101 -4.27 -7.15 3.66
N VAL A 102 -4.36 -5.95 3.09
CA VAL A 102 -5.00 -4.76 3.68
C VAL A 102 -6.36 -4.43 3.08
N TYR A 103 -6.78 -5.15 2.03
CA TYR A 103 -8.06 -4.95 1.36
C TYR A 103 -9.22 -5.51 2.17
N THR A 104 -10.38 -4.89 2.06
CA THR A 104 -11.57 -5.13 2.89
C THR A 104 -12.71 -5.76 2.08
N GLU A 105 -13.66 -6.37 2.76
CA GLU A 105 -14.82 -6.99 2.12
C GLU A 105 -15.66 -5.94 1.34
N PRO A 106 -16.18 -6.27 0.15
CA PRO A 106 -17.09 -5.40 -0.58
C PRO A 106 -18.34 -5.10 0.25
N GLY A 107 -18.61 -3.81 0.49
CA GLY A 107 -19.75 -3.36 1.30
C GLY A 107 -19.51 -3.37 2.81
N ASP A 108 -18.39 -3.93 3.30
CA ASP A 108 -17.93 -3.79 4.69
C ASP A 108 -16.45 -3.37 4.74
N PRO A 109 -16.17 -2.05 4.70
CA PRO A 109 -14.82 -1.50 4.74
C PRO A 109 -14.09 -1.70 6.08
N THR A 110 -14.68 -2.39 7.05
CA THR A 110 -14.10 -2.63 8.39
C THR A 110 -13.62 -4.06 8.59
N THR A 111 -13.94 -4.98 7.67
CA THR A 111 -13.52 -6.39 7.70
C THR A 111 -12.51 -6.66 6.60
N ILE A 112 -11.36 -7.23 6.94
CA ILE A 112 -10.33 -7.61 5.95
C ILE A 112 -10.82 -8.79 5.09
N CYS A 113 -10.67 -8.69 3.77
CA CYS A 113 -11.01 -9.72 2.80
C CYS A 113 -9.95 -10.84 2.80
N PHE A 114 -9.89 -11.58 3.91
CA PHE A 114 -8.95 -12.69 4.07
C PHE A 114 -9.52 -13.96 3.46
N ARG A 115 -8.71 -14.64 2.64
CA ARG A 115 -9.01 -15.97 2.09
C ARG A 115 -7.83 -16.90 2.28
N GLU A 116 -8.09 -18.20 2.21
CA GLU A 116 -7.07 -19.23 2.28
C GLU A 116 -7.39 -20.45 1.41
N SER A 117 -6.35 -21.18 1.05
CA SER A 117 -6.43 -22.49 0.39
C SER A 117 -5.40 -23.42 1.03
N ASN A 118 -5.70 -24.72 1.07
CA ASN A 118 -4.72 -25.76 1.37
C ASN A 118 -4.28 -26.41 0.06
N PHE A 119 -2.98 -26.53 -0.16
CA PHE A 119 -2.42 -27.28 -1.29
C PHE A 119 -1.25 -28.12 -0.82
N LYS A 120 -1.35 -29.44 -1.02
CA LYS A 120 -0.34 -30.44 -0.60
C LYS A 120 0.03 -30.36 0.89
N GLY A 121 -0.94 -30.07 1.76
CA GLY A 121 -0.74 -29.99 3.20
C GLY A 121 -0.31 -28.60 3.70
N GLU A 122 0.08 -27.71 2.80
CA GLU A 122 0.50 -26.33 3.12
C GLU A 122 -0.68 -25.36 3.00
N ARG A 123 -0.67 -24.29 3.82
CA ARG A 123 -1.70 -23.24 3.83
C ARG A 123 -1.18 -21.98 3.13
N TYR A 124 -2.00 -21.43 2.25
CA TYR A 124 -1.72 -20.22 1.47
C TYR A 124 -2.82 -19.18 1.71
N HIS A 125 -2.47 -17.90 1.60
CA HIS A 125 -3.33 -16.79 2.00
C HIS A 125 -3.50 -15.76 0.88
N PHE A 126 -4.70 -15.19 0.76
CA PHE A 126 -5.06 -14.29 -0.34
C PHE A 126 -5.87 -13.09 0.14
N CYS A 127 -5.63 -11.94 -0.50
CA CYS A 127 -6.29 -10.68 -0.18
C CYS A 127 -7.68 -10.49 -0.83
N SER A 128 -8.15 -11.50 -1.58
CA SER A 128 -9.43 -11.46 -2.28
C SER A 128 -9.81 -12.84 -2.81
N ASP A 129 -11.10 -13.02 -3.12
CA ASP A 129 -11.58 -14.17 -3.89
C ASP A 129 -10.90 -14.26 -5.27
N GLY A 130 -10.64 -13.12 -5.92
CA GLY A 130 -9.93 -13.09 -7.21
C GLY A 130 -8.51 -13.67 -7.14
N CYS A 131 -7.73 -13.29 -6.12
CA CYS A 131 -6.39 -13.85 -5.94
C CYS A 131 -6.42 -15.34 -5.55
N LYS A 132 -7.41 -15.76 -4.76
CA LYS A 132 -7.61 -17.17 -4.41
C LYS A 132 -7.96 -18.01 -5.63
N ASP A 133 -8.90 -17.57 -6.45
CA ASP A 133 -9.31 -18.24 -7.69
C ASP A 133 -8.14 -18.46 -8.65
N ILE A 134 -7.29 -17.43 -8.80
CA ILE A 134 -6.09 -17.51 -9.63
C ILE A 134 -5.13 -18.57 -9.08
N PHE A 135 -4.91 -18.60 -7.76
CA PHE A 135 -4.08 -19.61 -7.13
C PHE A 135 -4.65 -21.01 -7.31
N ASP A 136 -5.93 -21.20 -7.03
CA ASP A 136 -6.59 -22.51 -7.15
C ASP A 136 -6.58 -23.04 -8.60
N GLY A 137 -6.54 -22.13 -9.58
CA GLY A 137 -6.42 -22.48 -11.00
C GLY A 137 -5.02 -22.88 -11.46
N GLU A 138 -3.95 -22.36 -10.83
CA GLU A 138 -2.56 -22.70 -11.16
C GLU A 138 -1.66 -22.82 -9.90
N PRO A 139 -1.98 -23.69 -8.92
CA PRO A 139 -1.32 -23.64 -7.62
C PRO A 139 0.18 -23.96 -7.72
N GLU A 140 0.57 -24.91 -8.57
CA GLU A 140 1.98 -25.28 -8.79
C GLU A 140 2.85 -24.10 -9.20
N LYS A 141 2.29 -23.10 -9.87
CA LYS A 141 3.00 -21.88 -10.27
C LYS A 141 3.16 -20.94 -9.08
N TYR A 142 2.07 -20.66 -8.37
CA TYR A 142 2.07 -19.64 -7.31
C TYR A 142 2.73 -20.10 -6.01
N VAL A 143 2.82 -21.40 -5.73
CA VAL A 143 3.61 -21.90 -4.58
C VAL A 143 5.11 -21.58 -4.66
N GLN A 144 5.60 -21.23 -5.86
CA GLN A 144 7.01 -20.87 -6.10
C GLN A 144 7.31 -19.38 -5.83
N ALA A 145 6.31 -18.58 -5.41
CA ALA A 145 6.47 -17.15 -5.22
C ALA A 145 7.52 -16.81 -4.15
N TRP A 146 8.43 -15.90 -4.49
CA TRP A 146 9.39 -15.31 -3.56
C TRP A 146 8.71 -14.15 -2.82
N LEU A 147 8.13 -14.42 -1.66
CA LEU A 147 7.38 -13.41 -0.89
C LEU A 147 8.33 -12.64 0.04
N PRO A 148 8.56 -11.31 -0.16
CA PRO A 148 9.62 -10.59 0.55
C PRO A 148 9.59 -10.71 2.08
N ALA A 149 8.40 -10.65 2.70
CA ALA A 149 8.28 -10.80 4.15
C ALA A 149 8.73 -12.20 4.65
N HIS A 150 8.40 -13.26 3.91
CA HIS A 150 8.82 -14.62 4.25
C HIS A 150 10.33 -14.80 4.06
N GLU A 151 10.89 -14.14 3.06
CA GLU A 151 12.32 -14.24 2.71
C GLU A 151 13.20 -13.52 3.71
N ILE A 152 12.72 -12.39 4.26
CA ILE A 152 13.33 -11.75 5.43
C ILE A 152 13.32 -12.72 6.62
N TYR A 153 12.19 -13.37 6.93
CA TYR A 153 12.12 -14.35 8.02
C TYR A 153 13.00 -15.60 7.79
N LYS A 154 13.23 -15.99 6.54
CA LYS A 154 14.17 -17.05 6.17
C LYS A 154 15.64 -16.62 6.22
N GLY A 155 15.93 -15.34 6.45
CA GLY A 155 17.28 -14.78 6.47
C GLY A 155 17.89 -14.55 5.09
N ALA A 156 17.08 -14.49 4.04
CA ALA A 156 17.55 -14.34 2.66
C ALA A 156 17.79 -12.87 2.23
N CYS A 157 17.54 -11.90 3.11
CA CYS A 157 17.55 -10.47 2.80
C CYS A 157 18.61 -9.67 3.59
N GLY A 158 19.83 -10.20 3.68
CA GLY A 158 20.99 -9.50 4.27
C GLY A 158 21.11 -9.61 5.79
N GLY A 159 20.00 -9.50 6.53
CA GLY A 159 20.00 -9.67 7.99
C GLY A 159 18.61 -9.48 8.61
N PRO A 160 18.49 -9.67 9.93
CA PRO A 160 17.21 -9.67 10.64
C PRO A 160 16.72 -8.27 11.03
N THR A 161 17.51 -7.22 10.84
CA THR A 161 17.14 -5.85 11.23
C THR A 161 16.76 -4.99 10.02
N VAL A 162 15.97 -3.92 10.26
CA VAL A 162 15.62 -2.96 9.21
C VAL A 162 16.87 -2.39 8.50
N PRO A 163 17.93 -1.93 9.20
CA PRO A 163 19.16 -1.49 8.54
C PRO A 163 19.80 -2.54 7.62
N ASP A 164 19.84 -3.81 8.03
CA ASP A 164 20.41 -4.87 7.20
C ASP A 164 19.60 -5.08 5.91
N VAL A 165 18.28 -5.09 6.04
CA VAL A 165 17.35 -5.24 4.91
C VAL A 165 17.43 -4.04 3.97
N LEU A 166 17.51 -2.81 4.50
CA LEU A 166 17.69 -1.60 3.69
C LEU A 166 19.01 -1.60 2.93
N ALA A 167 20.10 -2.06 3.56
CA ALA A 167 21.37 -2.25 2.89
C ALA A 167 21.29 -3.30 1.77
N TRP A 168 20.55 -4.40 1.99
CA TRP A 168 20.29 -5.40 0.96
C TRP A 168 19.46 -4.83 -0.21
N TYR A 169 18.46 -3.97 0.07
CA TYR A 169 17.71 -3.21 -0.95
C TYR A 169 18.53 -2.13 -1.64
N ARG A 170 19.70 -1.76 -1.09
CA ARG A 170 20.53 -0.63 -1.52
C ARG A 170 19.82 0.72 -1.37
N LEU A 171 19.06 0.87 -0.29
CA LEU A 171 18.44 2.14 0.08
C LEU A 171 19.32 2.90 1.07
N ASN A 172 19.53 4.18 0.79
CA ASN A 172 20.18 5.12 1.70
C ASN A 172 19.18 5.49 2.81
N ALA A 173 19.30 4.83 3.96
CA ALA A 173 18.41 5.06 5.10
C ALA A 173 18.46 6.54 5.55
N GLY A 174 17.29 7.16 5.68
CA GLY A 174 17.11 8.57 6.00
C GLY A 174 17.22 9.52 4.80
N VAL A 175 17.50 9.01 3.61
CA VAL A 175 17.58 9.80 2.36
C VAL A 175 16.50 9.34 1.39
N ASP A 176 16.44 8.05 1.06
CA ASP A 176 15.55 7.53 0.02
C ASP A 176 14.16 7.13 0.56
N ASN A 177 14.02 7.06 1.90
CA ASN A 177 12.86 6.52 2.61
C ASN A 177 12.31 7.53 3.64
N MET A 178 11.36 7.11 4.48
CA MET A 178 10.73 7.93 5.54
C MET A 178 9.73 8.98 5.01
N ASP A 179 9.32 9.91 5.86
CA ASP A 179 8.41 11.02 5.52
C ASP A 179 9.08 12.00 4.55
N TYR A 180 8.29 12.65 3.69
CA TYR A 180 8.76 13.73 2.84
C TYR A 180 9.15 14.96 3.67
N VAL A 181 8.37 15.26 4.72
CA VAL A 181 8.66 16.40 5.60
C VAL A 181 9.93 16.09 6.40
N GLY A 182 10.94 16.94 6.23
CA GLY A 182 12.28 16.78 6.80
C GLY A 182 13.24 15.96 5.94
N SER A 183 12.85 15.54 4.73
CA SER A 183 13.72 14.76 3.86
C SER A 183 14.73 15.63 3.10
N PRO A 184 15.84 15.04 2.60
CA PRO A 184 16.75 15.74 1.70
C PRO A 184 16.08 16.27 0.42
N ASP A 185 15.06 15.57 -0.08
CA ASP A 185 14.30 15.98 -1.26
C ASP A 185 13.48 17.26 -0.99
N GLU A 186 12.83 17.38 0.17
CA GLU A 186 12.13 18.61 0.57
C GLU A 186 13.12 19.78 0.69
N ALA A 187 14.27 19.56 1.31
CA ALA A 187 15.31 20.58 1.42
C ALA A 187 15.81 21.05 0.05
N LEU A 188 16.04 20.11 -0.87
CA LEU A 188 16.46 20.41 -2.24
C LEU A 188 15.38 21.21 -2.98
N TRP A 189 14.13 20.77 -2.93
CA TRP A 189 13.00 21.45 -3.56
C TRP A 189 12.85 22.90 -3.08
N ASN A 190 12.89 23.11 -1.76
CA ASN A 190 12.79 24.44 -1.16
C ASN A 190 13.94 25.36 -1.61
N SER A 191 15.16 24.81 -1.77
CA SER A 191 16.30 25.58 -2.28
C SER A 191 16.09 26.07 -3.71
N TRP A 192 15.50 25.24 -4.57
CA TRP A 192 15.20 25.58 -5.96
C TRP A 192 14.10 26.62 -6.05
N GLN A 193 13.02 26.47 -5.27
CA GLN A 193 11.94 27.45 -5.21
C GLN A 193 12.44 28.82 -4.76
N ALA A 194 13.27 28.87 -3.72
CA ALA A 194 13.88 30.12 -3.25
C ALA A 194 14.81 30.75 -4.32
N GLY A 195 15.56 29.93 -5.07
CA GLY A 195 16.39 30.39 -6.18
C GLY A 195 15.58 30.96 -7.34
N ALA A 196 14.46 30.32 -7.69
CA ALA A 196 13.57 30.77 -8.77
C ALA A 196 12.92 32.12 -8.46
N VAL A 197 12.48 32.34 -7.21
CA VAL A 197 11.94 33.64 -6.76
C VAL A 197 13.01 34.74 -6.92
N LYS A 198 14.24 34.50 -6.45
CA LYS A 198 15.34 35.48 -6.60
C LYS A 198 15.72 35.79 -8.05
N ALA A 199 15.52 34.85 -8.96
CA ALA A 199 15.80 35.05 -10.39
C ALA A 199 14.68 35.83 -11.12
N ALA A 200 13.49 35.90 -10.53
CA ALA A 200 12.35 36.63 -11.05
C ALA A 200 12.23 38.08 -10.52
N GLU A 201 12.97 38.40 -9.45
CA GLU A 201 13.17 39.75 -8.88
C GLU A 201 14.28 40.52 -9.62
#